data_AF-A0A7V0VYU6-F1
#
_entry.id   AF-A0A7V0VYU6-F1
#
_cell.length_a   1.000
_cell.length_b   1.000
_cell.length_c   1.000
_cell.angle_alpha   90.00
_cell.angle_beta   90.00
_cell.angle_gamma   90.00
#
_symmetry.space_group_name_H-M   'P 1'
#
loop_
_entity.id
_entity.type
_entity.pdbx_description
1 polymer ?
#
loop_
_entity_poly.entity_id
_entity_poly.type
_entity_poly.pdbx_seq_one_letter_code
_entity_poly.pdbx_strand_id
1 'polypeptide(L)'
;GRMMSHLFGKYGLVLMDPSDQEIKKLMLPIFQEEIENPLKSIEIINNAGENLKALGYESQIEKTDDSTCIFIEIDGVRRKLYYRNNRFEFDCCDMILSKNELSETLQIAPWRFSPNVALRPVIQDYLLPTVAYIAGPGETAYFAQLKQLYSYFDVNMPIIYPRASLTIIEGKVQRVMEKNNLEIHDLLENYDKLFSRLSREHAPVEIEVLIESSRSSIGKIFQSLSVELSIIDPNLANIVESARKKTDLQVSILKDKAYQSQRGRDEVTRNQIKRACMNVFPEGKPQERVFNIVQYLNLYGTKFLDDLMSIISIEDIGHSVLFL
;
A
#
# COMPACT_ATOMS: atom_id res chain seq x y z
N GLY A 1 6.85 13.83 19.25
CA GLY A 1 8.02 13.70 20.15
C GLY A 1 7.78 12.76 21.31
N ARG A 2 7.09 13.22 22.37
CA ARG A 2 7.01 12.55 23.68
C ARG A 2 6.71 11.04 23.66
N MET A 3 5.68 10.60 22.92
CA MET A 3 5.34 9.17 22.82
C MET A 3 6.49 8.34 22.22
N MET A 4 7.11 8.84 21.14
CA MET A 4 8.24 8.16 20.51
C MET A 4 9.45 8.09 21.46
N SER A 5 9.74 9.17 22.19
CA SER A 5 10.80 9.17 23.20
C SER A 5 10.53 8.17 24.33
N HIS A 6 9.27 8.04 24.77
CA HIS A 6 8.92 7.07 25.81
C HIS A 6 9.05 5.62 25.34
N LEU A 7 8.58 5.33 24.12
CA LEU A 7 8.62 3.98 23.55
C LEU A 7 10.04 3.56 23.14
N PHE A 8 10.77 4.45 22.49
CA PHE A 8 12.04 4.12 21.83
C PHE A 8 13.28 4.75 22.47
N GLY A 9 13.12 5.54 23.53
CA GLY A 9 14.24 6.21 24.20
C GLY A 9 15.30 5.23 24.72
N LYS A 10 14.88 4.04 25.18
CA LYS A 10 15.81 2.98 25.60
C LYS A 10 16.69 2.42 24.48
N TYR A 11 16.29 2.61 23.22
CA TYR A 11 17.04 2.23 22.02
C TYR A 11 17.92 3.36 21.48
N GLY A 12 17.98 4.51 22.17
CA GLY A 12 18.78 5.65 21.74
C GLY A 12 18.20 6.44 20.57
N LEU A 13 16.87 6.38 20.35
CA LEU A 13 16.22 7.14 19.28
C LEU A 13 16.41 8.65 19.50
N VAL A 14 17.11 9.29 18.56
CA VAL A 14 17.22 10.75 18.48
C VAL A 14 16.09 11.27 17.60
N LEU A 15 15.36 12.27 18.10
CA LEU A 15 14.27 12.91 17.35
C LEU A 15 14.76 14.26 16.83
N MET A 16 14.54 14.49 15.53
CA MET A 16 14.82 15.75 14.87
C MET A 16 13.50 16.33 14.33
N ASP A 17 13.18 17.56 14.72
CA ASP A 17 12.01 18.27 14.19
C ASP A 17 12.44 19.18 13.02
N PRO A 18 12.04 18.90 11.78
CA PRO A 18 12.39 19.74 10.63
C PRO A 18 11.73 21.14 10.68
N SER A 19 10.82 21.36 11.62
CA SER A 19 10.17 22.66 11.87
C SER A 19 10.97 23.55 12.82
N ASP A 20 11.98 23.00 13.50
CA ASP A 20 12.82 23.75 14.43
C ASP A 20 13.57 24.89 13.72
N GLN A 21 13.55 26.07 14.33
CA GLN A 21 14.08 27.28 13.70
C GLN A 21 15.61 27.23 13.55
N GLU A 22 16.33 26.64 14.50
CA GLU A 22 17.79 26.54 14.43
C GLU A 22 18.20 25.54 13.35
N ILE A 23 17.49 24.41 13.26
CA ILE A 23 17.69 23.44 12.17
C ILE A 23 17.43 24.09 10.80
N LYS A 24 16.36 24.88 10.65
CA LYS A 24 16.06 25.54 9.38
C LYS A 24 17.13 26.55 8.94
N LYS A 25 17.84 27.20 9.87
CA LYS A 25 18.99 28.06 9.51
C LYS A 25 20.11 27.28 8.84
N LEU A 26 20.33 26.02 9.21
CA LEU A 26 21.35 25.17 8.59
C LEU A 26 21.02 24.80 7.14
N MET A 27 19.76 24.95 6.72
CA MET A 27 19.29 24.67 5.36
C MET A 27 19.50 25.84 4.38
N LEU A 28 19.97 26.99 4.87
CA LEU A 28 20.13 28.23 4.10
C LEU A 28 20.87 28.04 2.76
N PRO A 29 22.02 27.34 2.68
CA PRO A 29 22.77 27.23 1.44
C PRO A 29 21.97 26.53 0.32
N ILE A 30 21.21 25.48 0.67
CA ILE A 30 20.38 24.75 -0.29
C ILE A 30 19.24 25.64 -0.80
N PHE A 31 18.60 26.41 0.09
CA PHE A 31 17.55 27.34 -0.33
C PHE A 31 18.08 28.53 -1.13
N GLN A 32 19.29 29.02 -0.83
CA GLN A 32 19.95 30.05 -1.63
C GLN A 32 20.19 29.57 -3.05
N GLU A 33 20.71 28.36 -3.21
CA GLU A 33 20.93 27.74 -4.52
C GLU A 33 19.61 27.56 -5.30
N GLU A 34 18.55 27.12 -4.62
CA GLU A 34 17.21 27.03 -5.22
C GLU A 34 16.59 28.39 -5.57
N ILE A 35 16.93 29.47 -4.88
CA ILE A 35 16.49 30.82 -5.28
C ILE A 35 17.36 31.34 -6.44
N GLU A 36 18.65 30.96 -6.46
CA GLU A 36 19.59 31.30 -7.51
C GLU A 36 19.20 30.68 -8.85
N ASN A 37 18.84 29.39 -8.82
CA ASN A 37 18.54 28.56 -9.97
C ASN A 37 17.16 27.85 -9.84
N PRO A 38 16.05 28.60 -9.83
CA PRO A 38 14.74 28.14 -9.35
C PRO A 38 14.07 26.99 -10.10
N LEU A 39 14.46 26.77 -11.34
CA LEU A 39 13.91 25.69 -12.17
C LEU A 39 14.87 24.50 -12.28
N LYS A 40 16.11 24.61 -11.78
CA LYS A 40 17.15 23.63 -12.09
C LYS A 40 16.87 22.26 -11.48
N SER A 41 16.45 22.23 -10.21
CA SER A 41 16.04 20.99 -9.55
C SER A 41 14.86 20.30 -10.23
N ILE A 42 13.87 21.06 -10.68
CA ILE A 42 12.72 20.50 -11.40
C ILE A 42 13.13 19.94 -12.76
N GLU A 43 13.98 20.66 -13.51
CA GLU A 43 14.56 20.17 -14.76
C GLU A 43 15.26 18.82 -14.56
N ILE A 44 16.08 18.71 -13.52
CA ILE A 44 16.81 17.47 -13.18
C ILE A 44 15.83 16.32 -12.86
N ILE A 45 14.82 16.57 -12.04
CA ILE A 45 13.83 15.56 -11.61
C ILE A 45 12.97 15.10 -12.80
N ASN A 46 12.50 16.03 -13.63
CA ASN A 46 11.67 15.73 -14.80
C ASN A 46 12.49 14.93 -15.83
N ASN A 47 13.75 15.31 -16.10
CA ASN A 47 14.64 14.54 -16.97
C ASN A 47 14.90 13.12 -16.43
N ALA A 48 15.07 12.95 -15.11
CA ALA A 48 15.18 11.64 -14.50
C ALA A 48 13.88 10.81 -14.66
N GLY A 49 12.72 11.46 -14.55
CA GLY A 49 11.40 10.85 -14.79
C GLY A 49 11.24 10.36 -16.23
N GLU A 50 11.64 11.14 -17.23
CA GLU A 50 11.60 10.72 -18.64
C GLU A 50 12.55 9.55 -18.92
N ASN A 51 13.73 9.52 -18.29
CA ASN A 51 14.63 8.38 -18.38
C ASN A 51 14.02 7.11 -17.77
N LEU A 52 13.30 7.21 -16.65
CA LEU A 52 12.58 6.07 -16.05
C LEU A 52 11.47 5.56 -16.97
N LYS A 53 10.68 6.47 -17.57
CA LYS A 53 9.65 6.13 -18.55
C LYS A 53 10.23 5.40 -19.76
N ALA A 54 11.37 5.87 -20.28
CA ALA A 54 12.06 5.23 -21.39
C ALA A 54 12.53 3.79 -21.07
N LEU A 55 12.75 3.48 -19.78
CA LEU A 55 13.10 2.14 -19.29
C LEU A 55 11.86 1.28 -18.93
N GLY A 56 10.64 1.79 -19.11
CA GLY A 56 9.39 1.08 -18.80
C GLY A 56 8.92 1.22 -17.36
N TYR A 57 9.51 2.11 -16.57
CA TYR A 57 9.04 2.45 -15.21
C TYR A 57 8.13 3.68 -15.21
N GLU A 58 7.35 3.86 -14.14
CA GLU A 58 6.54 5.06 -13.95
C GLU A 58 7.33 6.20 -13.29
N SER A 59 7.15 7.42 -13.78
CA SER A 59 7.61 8.63 -13.08
C SER A 59 6.76 8.87 -11.84
N GLN A 60 7.40 9.06 -10.70
CA GLN A 60 6.76 9.21 -9.39
C GLN A 60 6.57 10.68 -9.00
N ILE A 61 7.48 11.54 -9.44
CA ILE A 61 7.43 12.99 -9.25
C ILE A 61 7.34 13.64 -10.62
N GLU A 62 6.18 14.21 -10.90
CA GLU A 62 5.94 15.06 -12.06
C GLU A 62 5.56 16.46 -11.59
N LYS A 63 6.28 17.46 -12.10
CA LYS A 63 6.04 18.87 -11.80
C LYS A 63 6.01 19.65 -13.09
N THR A 64 5.21 20.71 -13.10
CA THR A 64 5.21 21.69 -14.18
C THR A 64 6.55 22.41 -14.22
N ASP A 65 7.01 22.81 -15.41
CA ASP A 65 8.34 23.42 -15.62
C ASP A 65 8.51 24.78 -14.94
N ASP A 66 7.43 25.38 -14.46
CA ASP A 66 7.40 26.63 -13.69
C ASP A 66 7.36 26.39 -12.17
N SER A 67 7.30 25.14 -11.71
CA SER A 67 7.32 24.81 -10.28
C SER A 67 8.73 25.01 -9.71
N THR A 68 8.80 25.27 -8.41
CA THR A 68 10.07 25.21 -7.65
C THR A 68 10.04 24.06 -6.64
N CYS A 69 11.17 23.75 -5.99
CA CYS A 69 11.18 22.83 -4.86
C CYS A 69 10.93 23.50 -3.50
N ILE A 70 10.62 24.80 -3.47
CA ILE A 70 10.42 25.57 -2.26
C ILE A 70 8.93 25.78 -1.96
N PHE A 71 8.59 25.70 -0.69
CA PHE A 71 7.35 26.24 -0.12
C PHE A 71 7.67 27.32 0.90
N ILE A 72 6.80 28.31 1.01
CA ILE A 72 6.92 29.41 1.98
C ILE A 72 5.66 29.49 2.81
N GLU A 73 5.82 29.61 4.12
CA GLU A 73 4.72 29.84 5.04
C GLU A 73 4.31 31.32 5.02
N ILE A 74 3.05 31.60 4.71
CA ILE A 74 2.42 32.92 4.75
C ILE A 74 1.12 32.79 5.54
N ASP A 75 0.99 33.56 6.62
CA ASP A 75 -0.15 33.53 7.55
C ASP A 75 -0.48 32.14 8.10
N GLY A 76 0.57 31.38 8.48
CA GLY A 76 0.45 30.02 8.99
C GLY A 76 0.09 28.97 7.92
N VAL A 77 0.03 29.37 6.64
CA VAL A 77 -0.28 28.46 5.53
C VAL A 77 0.94 28.24 4.67
N ARG A 78 1.29 26.97 4.47
CA ARG A 78 2.36 26.55 3.57
C ARG A 78 1.93 26.69 2.11
N ARG A 79 2.53 27.63 1.38
CA ARG A 79 2.17 27.96 0.00
C ARG A 79 3.26 27.52 -0.98
N LYS A 80 2.83 26.97 -2.12
CA LYS A 80 3.73 26.53 -3.19
C LYS A 80 4.24 27.75 -3.95
N LEU A 81 5.52 27.71 -4.29
CA LEU A 81 6.20 28.76 -5.02
C LEU A 81 6.45 28.34 -6.47
N TYR A 82 6.15 29.23 -7.40
CA TYR A 82 6.39 29.09 -8.83
C TYR A 82 7.36 30.16 -9.30
N TYR A 83 8.02 29.92 -10.43
CA TYR A 83 8.90 30.88 -11.07
C TYR A 83 8.49 31.10 -12.53
N ARG A 84 8.02 32.31 -12.83
CA ARG A 84 7.49 32.71 -14.14
C ARG A 84 7.91 34.14 -14.43
N ASN A 85 8.18 34.47 -15.70
CA ASN A 85 8.51 35.85 -16.12
C ASN A 85 9.62 36.50 -15.27
N ASN A 86 10.64 35.72 -14.90
CA ASN A 86 11.74 36.11 -14.00
C ASN A 86 11.33 36.56 -12.59
N ARG A 87 10.17 36.09 -12.11
CA ARG A 87 9.61 36.42 -10.80
C ARG A 87 9.07 35.17 -10.11
N PHE A 88 9.02 35.22 -8.79
CA PHE A 88 8.41 34.22 -7.96
C PHE A 88 6.94 34.57 -7.68
N GLU A 89 6.06 33.60 -7.89
CA GLU A 89 4.61 33.74 -7.76
C GLU A 89 4.03 32.65 -6.84
N PHE A 90 2.89 32.93 -6.22
CA PHE A 90 2.13 31.98 -5.43
C PHE A 90 0.77 31.73 -6.09
N ASP A 91 0.26 30.49 -6.06
CA ASP A 91 -1.05 30.15 -6.66
C ASP A 91 -2.25 30.88 -6.02
N CYS A 92 -2.05 31.38 -4.81
CA CYS A 92 -3.13 31.68 -3.87
C CYS A 92 -3.14 33.14 -3.39
N CYS A 93 -2.26 33.99 -3.92
CA CYS A 93 -2.27 35.43 -3.68
C CYS A 93 -1.51 36.18 -4.78
N ASP A 94 -1.84 37.46 -4.96
CA ASP A 94 -1.19 38.37 -5.92
C ASP A 94 0.21 38.83 -5.47
N MET A 95 0.82 38.12 -4.52
CA MET A 95 2.18 38.41 -4.08
C MET A 95 3.17 37.92 -5.15
N ILE A 96 3.98 38.84 -5.63
CA ILE A 96 5.02 38.57 -6.62
C ILE A 96 6.34 39.07 -6.05
N LEU A 97 7.34 38.20 -6.00
CA LEU A 97 8.65 38.52 -5.45
C LEU A 97 9.72 38.41 -6.54
N SER A 98 10.61 39.39 -6.60
CA SER A 98 11.88 39.24 -7.30
C SER A 98 12.80 38.29 -6.54
N LYS A 99 13.84 37.84 -7.22
CA LYS A 99 14.89 37.02 -6.65
C LYS A 99 15.59 37.67 -5.45
N ASN A 100 15.82 38.99 -5.53
CA ASN A 100 16.45 39.74 -4.43
C ASN A 100 15.53 39.82 -3.21
N GLU A 101 14.25 40.16 -3.41
CA GLU A 101 13.26 40.23 -2.32
C GLU A 101 13.08 38.87 -1.64
N LEU A 102 13.08 37.79 -2.43
CA LEU A 102 12.97 36.44 -1.89
C LEU A 102 14.23 36.03 -1.11
N SER A 103 15.41 36.40 -1.60
CA SER A 103 16.69 36.16 -0.93
C SER A 103 16.79 36.93 0.40
N GLU A 104 16.36 38.19 0.43
CA GLU A 104 16.26 38.99 1.66
C GLU A 104 15.29 38.34 2.65
N THR A 105 14.14 37.86 2.17
CA THR A 105 13.17 37.14 3.00
C THR A 105 13.79 35.87 3.60
N LEU A 106 14.58 35.13 2.82
CA LEU A 106 15.29 33.94 3.29
C LEU A 106 16.32 34.26 4.38
N GLN A 107 17.05 35.39 4.27
CA GLN A 107 18.00 35.81 5.31
C GLN A 107 17.31 36.21 6.61
N ILE A 108 16.19 36.95 6.52
CA ILE A 108 15.49 37.48 7.69
C ILE A 108 14.66 36.39 8.39
N ALA A 109 14.03 35.50 7.62
CA ALA A 109 13.07 34.53 8.13
C ALA A 109 13.21 33.14 7.47
N PRO A 110 14.37 32.46 7.60
CA PRO A 110 14.59 31.15 6.99
C PRO A 110 13.62 30.09 7.50
N TRP A 111 13.10 30.25 8.71
CA TRP A 111 12.14 29.31 9.29
C TRP A 111 10.80 29.25 8.52
N ARG A 112 10.50 30.23 7.65
CA ARG A 112 9.30 30.22 6.80
C ARG A 112 9.45 29.32 5.58
N PHE A 113 10.67 28.91 5.23
CA PHE A 113 10.95 28.08 4.07
C PHE A 113 10.83 26.60 4.42
N SER A 114 10.40 25.79 3.45
CA SER A 114 10.34 24.33 3.59
C SER A 114 10.48 23.64 2.23
N PRO A 115 11.17 22.49 2.17
CA PRO A 115 11.38 21.78 0.92
C PRO A 115 10.16 20.96 0.50
N ASN A 116 9.98 20.76 -0.80
CA ASN A 116 9.04 19.77 -1.32
C ASN A 116 9.52 18.32 -1.06
N VAL A 117 8.75 17.34 -1.53
CA VAL A 117 9.08 15.92 -1.36
C VAL A 117 10.44 15.51 -1.95
N ALA A 118 10.89 16.17 -3.03
CA ALA A 118 12.14 15.85 -3.72
C ALA A 118 13.36 16.46 -3.01
N LEU A 119 13.25 17.72 -2.58
CA LEU A 119 14.35 18.44 -1.95
C LEU A 119 14.54 18.06 -0.47
N ARG A 120 13.48 17.63 0.20
CA ARG A 120 13.51 17.25 1.64
C ARG A 120 14.59 16.19 1.94
N PRO A 121 14.68 15.05 1.24
CA PRO A 121 15.70 14.04 1.54
C PRO A 121 17.11 14.56 1.25
N VAL A 122 17.32 15.37 0.20
CA VAL A 122 18.63 16.00 -0.06
C VAL A 122 19.05 16.91 1.09
N ILE A 123 18.13 17.75 1.61
CA ILE A 123 18.41 18.59 2.78
C ILE A 123 18.71 17.74 4.02
N GLN A 124 17.98 16.64 4.22
CA GLN A 124 18.23 15.75 5.36
C GLN A 124 19.68 15.23 5.33
N ASP A 125 20.15 14.78 4.17
CA ASP A 125 21.47 14.16 4.03
C ASP A 125 22.60 15.20 3.82
N TYR A 126 22.24 16.45 3.51
CA TYR A 126 23.13 17.59 3.65
C TYR A 126 23.41 17.89 5.14
N LEU A 127 22.37 17.81 5.98
CA LEU A 127 22.48 18.11 7.41
C LEU A 127 23.07 16.96 8.23
N LEU A 128 22.87 15.72 7.79
CA LEU A 128 23.22 14.52 8.54
C LEU A 128 24.18 13.64 7.73
N PRO A 129 25.18 13.01 8.36
CA PRO A 129 26.01 11.99 7.73
C PRO A 129 25.21 10.68 7.59
N THR A 130 24.19 10.66 6.73
CA THR A 130 23.25 9.56 6.59
C THR A 130 23.90 8.36 5.90
N VAL A 131 24.02 7.24 6.63
CA VAL A 131 24.48 5.97 6.04
C VAL A 131 23.37 5.32 5.21
N ALA A 132 22.15 5.30 5.76
CA ALA A 132 20.98 4.71 5.12
C ALA A 132 19.72 5.53 5.38
N TYR A 133 18.90 5.67 4.34
CA TYR A 133 17.56 6.22 4.40
C TYR A 133 16.55 5.06 4.45
N ILE A 134 15.75 4.98 5.52
CA ILE A 134 14.74 3.94 5.68
C ILE A 134 13.45 4.33 4.93
N ALA A 135 13.20 3.71 3.78
CA ALA A 135 12.13 4.09 2.84
C ALA A 135 10.94 3.12 2.84
N GLY A 136 9.72 3.66 2.78
CA GLY A 136 8.55 2.90 2.34
C GLY A 136 8.53 2.66 0.82
N PRO A 137 7.65 1.77 0.30
CA PRO A 137 7.60 1.45 -1.13
C PRO A 137 7.46 2.67 -2.06
N GLY A 138 6.58 3.61 -1.72
CA GLY A 138 6.41 4.85 -2.49
C GLY A 138 7.61 5.79 -2.41
N GLU A 139 8.37 5.75 -1.30
CA GLU A 139 9.59 6.53 -1.18
C GLU A 139 10.70 5.94 -2.03
N THR A 140 10.94 4.63 -1.93
CA THR A 140 11.90 3.90 -2.76
C THR A 140 11.69 4.20 -4.24
N ALA A 141 10.43 4.26 -4.69
CA ALA A 141 10.10 4.58 -6.07
C ALA A 141 10.55 6.00 -6.47
N TYR A 142 10.24 7.03 -5.69
CA TYR A 142 10.64 8.39 -6.07
C TYR A 142 12.13 8.66 -5.89
N PHE A 143 12.82 7.95 -5.00
CA PHE A 143 14.27 8.08 -4.82
C PHE A 143 15.05 7.73 -6.10
N ALA A 144 14.48 6.90 -6.99
CA ALA A 144 15.05 6.64 -8.31
C ALA A 144 15.21 7.90 -9.17
N GLN A 145 14.39 8.94 -8.96
CA GLN A 145 14.49 10.22 -9.67
C GLN A 145 15.45 11.22 -9.01
N LEU A 146 15.95 10.94 -7.80
CA LEU A 146 16.69 11.94 -7.03
C LEU A 146 18.20 11.86 -7.21
N LYS A 147 18.74 10.80 -7.79
CA LYS A 147 20.20 10.58 -7.86
C LYS A 147 20.97 11.78 -8.43
N GLN A 148 20.51 12.34 -9.55
CA GLN A 148 21.14 13.51 -10.15
C GLN A 148 20.94 14.79 -9.32
N LEU A 149 19.83 14.87 -8.57
CA LEU A 149 19.56 15.99 -7.66
C LEU A 149 20.55 16.01 -6.50
N TYR A 150 20.86 14.84 -5.91
CA TYR A 150 21.92 14.70 -4.91
C TYR A 150 23.27 15.19 -5.44
N SER A 151 23.65 14.75 -6.64
CA SER A 151 24.90 15.20 -7.27
C SER A 151 24.92 16.71 -7.54
N TYR A 152 23.78 17.32 -7.86
CA TYR A 152 23.69 18.76 -8.09
C TYR A 152 24.02 19.58 -6.84
N PHE A 153 23.59 19.11 -5.66
CA PHE A 153 23.87 19.76 -4.38
C PHE A 153 25.17 19.29 -3.70
N ASP A 154 25.99 18.49 -4.39
CA ASP A 154 27.20 17.86 -3.83
C ASP A 154 26.95 17.07 -2.54
N VAL A 155 25.78 16.40 -2.48
CA VAL A 155 25.38 15.54 -1.37
C VAL A 155 25.49 14.08 -1.80
N ASN A 156 26.11 13.24 -0.96
CA ASN A 156 26.12 11.80 -1.20
C ASN A 156 24.73 11.22 -0.96
N MET A 157 24.15 10.59 -1.97
CA MET A 157 22.90 9.85 -1.82
C MET A 157 23.14 8.63 -0.90
N PRO A 158 22.37 8.48 0.19
CA PRO A 158 22.55 7.37 1.12
C PRO A 158 22.05 6.06 0.52
N ILE A 159 22.32 4.96 1.22
CA ILE A 159 21.71 3.66 0.89
C ILE A 159 20.20 3.77 1.13
N ILE A 160 19.40 3.58 0.07
CA ILE A 160 17.94 3.56 0.20
C ILE A 160 17.53 2.17 0.65
N TYR A 161 17.23 2.03 1.93
CA TYR A 161 16.96 0.76 2.57
C TYR A 161 15.45 0.60 2.84
N PRO A 162 14.79 -0.44 2.32
CA PRO A 162 13.36 -0.62 2.55
C PRO A 162 13.05 -0.83 4.03
N ARG A 163 12.06 -0.12 4.55
CA ARG A 163 11.60 -0.31 5.93
C ARG A 163 11.04 -1.74 6.11
N ALA A 164 11.13 -2.25 7.33
CA ALA A 164 10.45 -3.50 7.69
C ALA A 164 8.94 -3.41 7.39
N SER A 165 8.40 -4.45 6.75
CA SER A 165 6.97 -4.64 6.54
C SER A 165 6.49 -5.75 7.46
N LEU A 166 5.47 -5.48 8.26
CA LEU A 166 5.08 -6.32 9.37
C LEU A 166 3.58 -6.60 9.38
N THR A 167 3.21 -7.84 9.70
CA THR A 167 1.83 -8.23 10.03
C THR A 167 1.79 -8.86 11.41
N ILE A 168 0.88 -8.39 12.25
CA ILE A 168 0.62 -8.92 13.59
C ILE A 168 -0.57 -9.87 13.51
N ILE A 169 -0.37 -11.11 13.94
CA ILE A 169 -1.37 -12.16 14.03
C ILE A 169 -1.71 -12.40 15.49
N GLU A 170 -2.86 -11.90 15.93
CA GLU A 170 -3.38 -12.19 17.27
C GLU A 170 -3.77 -13.67 17.40
N GLY A 171 -3.60 -14.28 18.58
CA GLY A 171 -3.95 -15.68 18.82
C GLY A 171 -5.39 -16.10 18.42
N LYS A 172 -6.37 -15.18 18.38
CA LYS A 172 -7.71 -15.47 17.84
C LYS A 172 -7.70 -15.68 16.33
N VAL A 173 -6.90 -14.88 15.61
CA VAL A 173 -6.71 -14.98 14.16
C VAL A 173 -5.93 -16.24 13.84
N GLN A 174 -4.85 -16.51 14.59
CA GLN A 174 -4.04 -17.73 14.44
C GLN A 174 -4.90 -19.00 14.56
N ARG A 175 -5.77 -19.10 15.57
CA ARG A 175 -6.67 -20.26 15.71
C ARG A 175 -7.62 -20.44 14.53
N VAL A 176 -8.07 -19.35 13.91
CA VAL A 176 -8.91 -19.41 12.71
C VAL A 176 -8.09 -19.91 11.53
N MET A 177 -6.85 -19.45 11.39
CA MET A 177 -5.94 -19.89 10.35
C MET A 177 -5.63 -21.39 10.48
N GLU A 178 -5.21 -21.84 11.67
CA GLU A 178 -4.89 -23.24 11.95
C GLU A 178 -6.11 -24.15 11.75
N LYS A 179 -7.29 -23.76 12.25
CA LYS A 179 -8.53 -24.56 12.11
C LYS A 179 -8.91 -24.78 10.64
N ASN A 180 -8.62 -23.83 9.77
CA ASN A 180 -9.02 -23.86 8.36
C ASN A 180 -7.82 -24.09 7.42
N ASN A 181 -6.64 -24.44 7.95
CA ASN A 181 -5.40 -24.61 7.20
C ASN A 181 -5.11 -23.44 6.23
N LEU A 182 -5.21 -22.21 6.74
CA LEU A 182 -4.99 -20.98 5.98
C LEU A 182 -3.59 -20.43 6.18
N GLU A 183 -3.02 -19.95 5.10
CA GLU A 183 -1.85 -19.07 5.10
C GLU A 183 -2.27 -17.60 5.15
N ILE A 184 -1.33 -16.71 5.45
CA ILE A 184 -1.60 -15.27 5.54
C ILE A 184 -2.13 -14.72 4.22
N HIS A 185 -1.55 -15.16 3.10
CA HIS A 185 -1.94 -14.67 1.77
C HIS A 185 -3.38 -15.05 1.39
N ASP A 186 -3.94 -16.13 1.95
CA ASP A 186 -5.36 -16.48 1.78
C ASP A 186 -6.28 -15.40 2.37
N LEU A 187 -5.85 -14.73 3.44
CA LEU A 187 -6.65 -13.71 4.13
C LEU A 187 -6.77 -12.40 3.32
N LEU A 188 -5.96 -12.23 2.27
CA LEU A 188 -6.07 -11.11 1.33
C LEU A 188 -7.30 -11.26 0.42
N GLU A 189 -7.77 -12.50 0.20
CA GLU A 189 -8.98 -12.73 -0.57
C GLU A 189 -10.20 -12.04 0.06
N ASN A 190 -11.18 -11.71 -0.76
CA ASN A 190 -12.48 -11.30 -0.25
C ASN A 190 -13.04 -12.42 0.65
N TYR A 191 -13.39 -12.08 1.89
CA TYR A 191 -13.81 -13.08 2.89
C TYR A 191 -15.02 -13.93 2.45
N ASP A 192 -15.91 -13.41 1.59
CA ASP A 192 -17.03 -14.20 1.06
C ASP A 192 -16.55 -15.23 0.03
N LYS A 193 -15.53 -14.89 -0.78
CA LYS A 193 -14.88 -15.83 -1.69
C LYS A 193 -14.09 -16.90 -0.93
N LEU A 194 -13.30 -16.48 0.05
CA LEU A 194 -12.54 -17.39 0.92
C LEU A 194 -13.47 -18.37 1.64
N PHE A 195 -14.55 -17.85 2.24
CA PHE A 195 -15.57 -18.69 2.87
C PHE A 195 -16.19 -19.67 1.88
N SER A 196 -16.49 -19.24 0.64
CA SER A 196 -17.06 -20.08 -0.42
C SER A 196 -16.08 -21.15 -0.93
N ARG A 197 -14.77 -20.91 -0.87
CA ARG A 197 -13.71 -21.88 -1.19
C ARG A 197 -13.57 -22.93 -0.10
N LEU A 198 -13.40 -22.52 1.16
CA LEU A 198 -13.25 -23.40 2.33
C LEU A 198 -14.47 -24.31 2.56
N SER A 199 -15.66 -23.72 2.56
CA SER A 199 -16.56 -23.94 1.44
C SER A 199 -16.53 -25.32 0.77
N ARG A 200 -16.39 -25.30 -0.54
CA ARG A 200 -16.33 -26.49 -1.38
C ARG A 200 -15.31 -27.55 -0.91
N GLU A 201 -14.18 -27.15 -0.34
CA GLU A 201 -13.12 -28.09 0.11
C GLU A 201 -13.58 -29.05 1.22
N HIS A 202 -14.40 -28.58 2.17
CA HIS A 202 -14.86 -29.40 3.31
C HIS A 202 -16.27 -29.98 3.09
N ALA A 203 -16.71 -30.11 1.85
CA ALA A 203 -18.05 -30.59 1.53
C ALA A 203 -18.26 -32.02 2.09
N PRO A 204 -19.42 -32.32 2.73
CA PRO A 204 -19.75 -33.69 3.07
C PRO A 204 -19.75 -34.54 1.80
N VAL A 205 -19.01 -35.65 1.84
CA VAL A 205 -18.92 -36.63 0.74
C VAL A 205 -20.32 -37.04 0.26
N GLU A 206 -21.31 -37.06 1.16
CA GLU A 206 -22.70 -37.38 0.89
C GLU A 206 -23.37 -36.44 -0.12
N ILE A 207 -23.08 -35.13 -0.07
CA ILE A 207 -23.65 -34.15 -1.03
C ILE A 207 -23.01 -34.35 -2.40
N GLU A 208 -21.70 -34.57 -2.45
CA GLU A 208 -20.98 -34.84 -3.70
C GLU A 208 -21.55 -36.12 -4.36
N VAL A 209 -21.70 -37.19 -3.58
CA VAL A 209 -22.27 -38.47 -4.03
C VAL A 209 -23.72 -38.32 -4.49
N LEU A 210 -24.54 -37.54 -3.77
CA LEU A 210 -25.94 -37.28 -4.16
C LEU A 210 -26.03 -36.49 -5.46
N ILE A 211 -25.20 -35.46 -5.66
CA ILE A 211 -25.21 -34.66 -6.88
C ILE A 211 -24.70 -35.48 -8.07
N GLU A 212 -23.61 -36.23 -7.91
CA GLU A 212 -23.05 -37.03 -8.99
C GLU A 212 -23.98 -38.18 -9.40
N SER A 213 -24.62 -38.86 -8.44
CA SER A 213 -25.64 -39.87 -8.74
C SER A 213 -26.87 -39.28 -9.45
N SER A 214 -27.27 -38.07 -9.08
CA SER A 214 -28.36 -37.34 -9.74
C SER A 214 -27.98 -36.93 -11.17
N ARG A 215 -26.76 -36.40 -11.39
CA ARG A 215 -26.23 -36.07 -12.73
C ARG A 215 -26.20 -37.30 -13.63
N SER A 216 -25.71 -38.42 -13.12
CA SER A 216 -25.65 -39.69 -13.86
C SER A 216 -27.05 -40.16 -14.27
N SER A 217 -28.03 -40.07 -13.36
CA SER A 217 -29.42 -40.46 -13.64
C SER A 217 -30.09 -39.54 -14.67
N ILE A 218 -29.92 -38.23 -14.52
CA ILE A 218 -30.42 -37.23 -15.47
C ILE A 218 -29.79 -37.44 -16.85
N GLY A 219 -28.47 -37.69 -16.91
CA GLY A 219 -27.76 -37.97 -18.15
C GLY A 219 -28.33 -39.17 -18.91
N LYS A 220 -28.66 -40.26 -18.21
CA LYS A 220 -29.29 -41.44 -18.81
C LYS A 220 -30.67 -41.14 -19.40
N ILE A 221 -31.48 -40.32 -18.72
CA ILE A 221 -32.80 -39.91 -19.21
C ILE A 221 -32.65 -39.11 -20.51
N PHE A 222 -31.77 -38.11 -20.53
CA PHE A 222 -31.54 -37.31 -21.74
C PHE A 222 -30.95 -38.14 -22.88
N GLN A 223 -30.11 -39.14 -22.58
CA GLN A 223 -29.58 -40.06 -23.58
C GLN A 223 -30.69 -40.92 -24.19
N SER A 224 -31.60 -41.48 -23.38
CA SER A 224 -32.75 -42.26 -23.87
C SER A 224 -33.67 -41.41 -24.76
N LEU A 225 -34.00 -40.19 -24.31
CA LEU A 225 -34.82 -39.26 -25.06
C LEU A 225 -34.16 -38.85 -26.38
N SER A 226 -32.84 -38.66 -26.39
CA SER A 226 -32.10 -38.34 -27.60
C SER A 226 -32.20 -39.47 -28.62
N VAL A 227 -32.05 -40.74 -28.20
CA VAL A 227 -32.16 -41.90 -29.09
C VAL A 227 -33.57 -42.04 -29.66
N GLU A 228 -34.61 -42.01 -28.81
CA GLU A 228 -35.99 -42.22 -29.25
C GLU A 228 -36.51 -41.07 -30.13
N LEU A 229 -36.20 -39.82 -29.79
CA LEU A 229 -36.67 -38.67 -30.56
C LEU A 229 -35.92 -38.49 -31.88
N SER A 230 -34.65 -38.95 -31.97
CA SER A 230 -33.89 -38.94 -33.24
C SER A 230 -34.47 -39.88 -34.29
N ILE A 231 -35.20 -40.93 -33.87
CA ILE A 231 -35.91 -41.84 -34.78
C ILE A 231 -37.12 -41.12 -35.43
N ILE A 232 -37.70 -40.15 -34.73
CA ILE A 232 -38.85 -39.37 -35.21
C ILE A 232 -38.38 -38.21 -36.10
N ASP A 233 -37.44 -37.41 -35.61
CA ASP A 233 -36.83 -36.30 -36.35
C ASP A 233 -35.38 -36.08 -35.87
N PRO A 234 -34.37 -36.22 -36.76
CA PRO A 234 -32.96 -35.98 -36.43
C PRO A 234 -32.67 -34.61 -35.80
N ASN A 235 -33.48 -33.58 -36.09
CA ASN A 235 -33.29 -32.24 -35.53
C ASN A 235 -33.64 -32.15 -34.04
N LEU A 236 -34.44 -33.08 -33.52
CA LEU A 236 -34.83 -33.11 -32.10
C LEU A 236 -33.65 -33.43 -31.18
N ALA A 237 -32.61 -34.12 -31.68
CA ALA A 237 -31.40 -34.43 -30.91
C ALA A 237 -30.71 -33.16 -30.36
N ASN A 238 -30.64 -32.10 -31.18
CA ASN A 238 -30.02 -30.83 -30.79
C ASN A 238 -30.84 -30.10 -29.71
N ILE A 239 -32.17 -30.23 -29.76
CA ILE A 239 -33.08 -29.66 -28.76
C ILE A 239 -32.91 -30.39 -27.42
N VAL A 240 -32.82 -31.73 -27.44
CA VAL A 240 -32.57 -32.56 -26.26
C VAL A 240 -31.22 -32.22 -25.62
N GLU A 241 -30.16 -32.05 -26.41
CA GLU A 241 -28.83 -31.69 -25.89
C GLU A 241 -28.81 -30.27 -25.28
N SER A 242 -29.51 -29.31 -25.89
CA SER A 242 -29.66 -27.96 -25.32
C SER A 242 -30.41 -27.99 -23.99
N ALA A 243 -31.45 -28.81 -23.87
CA ALA A 243 -32.18 -29.02 -22.62
C ALA A 243 -31.30 -29.69 -21.56
N ARG A 244 -30.50 -30.70 -21.93
CA ARG A 244 -29.53 -31.37 -21.03
C ARG A 244 -28.54 -30.37 -20.44
N LYS A 245 -27.91 -29.54 -21.27
CA LYS A 245 -26.95 -28.50 -20.81
C LYS A 245 -27.58 -27.51 -19.84
N LYS A 246 -28.83 -27.09 -20.08
CA LYS A 246 -29.56 -26.21 -19.14
C LYS A 246 -29.84 -26.91 -17.82
N THR A 247 -30.25 -28.17 -17.84
CA THR A 247 -30.47 -28.96 -16.62
C THR A 247 -29.16 -29.15 -15.85
N ASP A 248 -28.06 -29.46 -16.53
CA ASP A 248 -26.74 -29.59 -15.91
C ASP A 248 -26.30 -28.30 -15.21
N LEU A 249 -26.58 -27.14 -15.80
CA LEU A 249 -26.35 -25.84 -15.18
C LEU A 249 -27.22 -25.66 -13.92
N GLN A 250 -28.50 -26.03 -13.97
CA GLN A 250 -29.38 -25.95 -12.80
C GLN A 250 -28.94 -26.90 -11.68
N VAL A 251 -28.46 -28.10 -12.01
CA VAL A 251 -27.88 -29.03 -11.04
C VAL A 251 -26.61 -28.46 -10.42
N SER A 252 -25.76 -27.75 -11.20
CA SER A 252 -24.62 -27.00 -10.65
C SER A 252 -25.07 -25.93 -9.66
N ILE A 253 -26.09 -25.13 -10.01
CA ILE A 253 -26.63 -24.08 -9.14
C ILE A 253 -27.22 -24.69 -7.86
N LEU A 254 -27.92 -25.83 -7.96
CA LEU A 254 -28.46 -26.55 -6.80
C LEU A 254 -27.35 -27.10 -5.91
N LYS A 255 -26.26 -27.62 -6.48
CA LYS A 255 -25.06 -28.03 -5.74
C LYS A 255 -24.50 -26.87 -4.93
N ASP A 256 -24.29 -25.72 -5.57
CA ASP A 256 -23.78 -24.53 -4.90
C ASP A 256 -24.73 -24.03 -3.79
N LYS A 257 -26.04 -24.05 -4.03
CA LYS A 257 -27.05 -23.70 -3.01
C LYS A 257 -27.13 -24.72 -1.86
N ALA A 258 -26.95 -26.01 -2.13
CA ALA A 258 -26.91 -27.05 -1.10
C ALA A 258 -25.70 -26.86 -0.19
N TYR A 259 -24.52 -26.61 -0.76
CA TYR A 259 -23.33 -26.26 0.02
C TYR A 259 -23.52 -24.97 0.82
N GLN A 260 -24.17 -23.95 0.25
CA GLN A 260 -24.48 -22.71 0.96
C GLN A 260 -25.50 -22.92 2.09
N SER A 261 -26.55 -23.73 1.89
CA SER A 261 -27.63 -23.96 2.87
C SER A 261 -27.17 -24.81 4.06
N GLN A 262 -26.39 -25.87 3.81
CA GLN A 262 -25.78 -26.67 4.87
C GLN A 262 -24.88 -25.81 5.77
N ARG A 263 -24.27 -24.76 5.20
CA ARG A 263 -23.29 -23.89 5.86
C ARG A 263 -23.79 -22.54 6.32
N GLY A 264 -24.98 -22.11 5.89
CA GLY A 264 -25.70 -20.98 6.47
C GLY A 264 -25.99 -21.17 7.96
N ARG A 265 -25.81 -22.40 8.48
CA ARG A 265 -25.87 -22.73 9.91
C ARG A 265 -24.60 -22.40 10.70
N ASP A 266 -23.47 -22.11 10.06
CA ASP A 266 -22.23 -21.73 10.77
C ASP A 266 -21.84 -20.28 10.50
N GLU A 267 -22.80 -19.38 10.76
CA GLU A 267 -22.61 -17.93 10.79
C GLU A 267 -21.41 -17.54 11.67
N VAL A 268 -21.13 -18.34 12.71
CA VAL A 268 -19.98 -18.20 13.59
C VAL A 268 -18.67 -18.36 12.81
N THR A 269 -18.49 -19.43 12.05
CA THR A 269 -17.28 -19.63 11.23
C THR A 269 -17.14 -18.55 10.15
N ARG A 270 -18.23 -18.15 9.49
CA ARG A 270 -18.19 -17.04 8.52
C ARG A 270 -17.73 -15.73 9.18
N ASN A 271 -18.27 -15.41 10.35
CA ASN A 271 -17.89 -14.23 11.11
C ASN A 271 -16.45 -14.31 11.64
N GLN A 272 -15.96 -15.50 12.00
CA GLN A 272 -14.57 -15.73 12.41
C GLN A 272 -13.60 -15.46 11.26
N ILE A 273 -13.87 -16.01 10.06
CA ILE A 273 -13.06 -15.78 8.86
C ILE A 273 -13.10 -14.31 8.48
N LYS A 274 -14.28 -13.69 8.47
CA LYS A 274 -14.42 -12.25 8.20
C LYS A 274 -13.58 -11.41 9.16
N ARG A 275 -13.62 -11.71 10.45
CA ARG A 275 -12.81 -11.01 11.46
C ARG A 275 -11.32 -11.24 11.24
N ALA A 276 -10.89 -12.44 10.90
CA ALA A 276 -9.49 -12.74 10.58
C ALA A 276 -9.00 -11.91 9.39
N CYS A 277 -9.74 -11.91 8.27
CA CYS A 277 -9.43 -11.08 7.11
C CYS A 277 -9.37 -9.59 7.46
N MET A 278 -10.34 -9.08 8.23
CA MET A 278 -10.36 -7.66 8.62
C MET A 278 -9.25 -7.28 9.61
N ASN A 279 -8.67 -8.25 10.32
CA ASN A 279 -7.57 -8.00 11.25
C ASN A 279 -6.22 -7.96 10.51
N VAL A 280 -6.05 -8.78 9.48
CA VAL A 280 -4.81 -8.87 8.69
C VAL A 280 -4.80 -7.90 7.51
N PHE A 281 -5.92 -7.81 6.78
CA PHE A 281 -6.11 -6.93 5.63
C PHE A 281 -7.37 -6.05 5.79
N PRO A 282 -7.40 -5.12 6.77
CA PRO A 282 -8.52 -4.21 6.95
C PRO A 282 -8.81 -3.43 5.66
N GLU A 283 -10.06 -3.49 5.19
CA GLU A 283 -10.49 -2.89 3.91
C GLU A 283 -9.69 -3.38 2.67
N GLY A 284 -9.09 -4.57 2.74
CA GLY A 284 -8.23 -5.11 1.69
C GLY A 284 -6.87 -4.42 1.59
N LYS A 285 -6.47 -3.62 2.59
CA LYS A 285 -5.17 -2.95 2.67
C LYS A 285 -4.28 -3.63 3.70
N PRO A 286 -2.93 -3.55 3.56
CA PRO A 286 -2.02 -4.07 4.58
C PRO A 286 -2.30 -3.49 5.97
N GLN A 287 -2.22 -4.32 7.00
CA GLN A 287 -2.46 -3.95 8.41
C GLN A 287 -1.74 -2.66 8.82
N GLU A 288 -0.44 -2.57 8.51
CA GLU A 288 0.45 -1.44 8.81
C GLU A 288 0.10 -0.12 8.09
N ARG A 289 -0.89 -0.12 7.19
CA ARG A 289 -1.40 1.07 6.50
C ARG A 289 -2.71 1.59 7.09
N VAL A 290 -3.35 0.82 7.97
CA VAL A 290 -4.68 1.15 8.51
C VAL A 290 -4.66 1.22 10.03
N PHE A 291 -4.03 0.25 10.68
CA PHE A 291 -4.03 0.15 12.13
C PHE A 291 -2.96 1.01 12.79
N ASN A 292 -3.29 1.47 14.00
CA ASN A 292 -2.41 2.27 14.82
C ASN A 292 -1.84 1.45 15.98
N ILE A 293 -0.57 1.69 16.31
CA ILE A 293 0.16 1.01 17.38
C ILE A 293 -0.54 1.03 18.75
N VAL A 294 -1.33 2.08 19.04
CA VAL A 294 -2.00 2.28 20.34
C VAL A 294 -2.93 1.12 20.70
N GLN A 295 -3.57 0.49 19.72
CA GLN A 295 -4.45 -0.65 20.01
C GLN A 295 -3.66 -1.85 20.59
N TYR A 296 -2.48 -2.12 20.05
CA TYR A 296 -1.63 -3.22 20.50
C TYR A 296 -0.98 -2.90 21.84
N LEU A 297 -0.54 -1.64 22.04
CA LEU A 297 -0.03 -1.19 23.33
C LEU A 297 -1.08 -1.30 24.44
N ASN A 298 -2.36 -1.04 24.13
CA ASN A 298 -3.45 -1.19 25.09
C ASN A 298 -3.76 -2.65 25.43
N LEU A 299 -3.68 -3.55 24.45
CA LEU A 299 -3.99 -4.98 24.64
C LEU A 299 -2.83 -5.77 25.26
N TYR A 300 -1.60 -5.46 24.87
CA TYR A 300 -0.40 -6.26 25.16
C TYR A 300 0.65 -5.51 26.00
N GLY A 301 0.41 -4.24 26.31
CA GLY A 301 1.34 -3.40 27.06
C GLY A 301 2.59 -3.02 26.25
N THR A 302 3.58 -2.44 26.93
CA THR A 302 4.83 -1.98 26.30
C THR A 302 5.80 -3.11 25.95
N LYS A 303 5.63 -4.30 26.52
CA LYS A 303 6.43 -5.49 26.18
C LYS A 303 6.27 -5.90 24.72
N PHE A 304 5.10 -5.65 24.14
CA PHE A 304 4.83 -5.84 22.72
C PHE A 304 5.87 -5.16 21.81
N LEU A 305 6.43 -4.03 22.24
CA LEU A 305 7.48 -3.36 21.47
C LEU A 305 8.76 -4.19 21.40
N ASP A 306 9.07 -4.94 22.46
CA ASP A 306 10.27 -5.79 22.50
C ASP A 306 10.07 -7.01 21.60
N ASP A 307 8.85 -7.56 21.58
CA ASP A 307 8.46 -8.63 20.64
C ASP A 307 8.59 -8.15 19.19
N LEU A 308 8.13 -6.94 18.86
CA LEU A 308 8.33 -6.33 17.53
C LEU A 308 9.81 -6.17 17.18
N MET A 309 10.62 -5.66 18.11
CA MET A 309 12.05 -5.45 17.85
C MET A 309 12.80 -6.78 17.66
N SER A 310 12.32 -7.88 18.25
CA SER A 310 12.95 -9.19 18.15
C SER A 310 12.84 -9.85 16.78
N ILE A 311 11.85 -9.47 15.97
CA ILE A 311 11.59 -10.06 14.65
C ILE A 311 12.09 -9.19 13.49
N ILE A 312 12.47 -7.94 13.76
CA ILE A 312 12.98 -7.04 12.72
C ILE A 312 14.46 -7.34 12.49
N SER A 313 14.78 -7.81 11.30
CA SER A 313 16.16 -8.05 10.85
C SER A 313 16.63 -6.98 9.86
N ILE A 314 17.92 -6.63 9.92
CA ILE A 314 18.60 -5.77 8.94
C ILE A 314 19.14 -6.62 7.76
N GLU A 315 19.19 -7.94 7.89
CA GLU A 315 19.68 -8.82 6.83
C GLU A 315 18.54 -9.34 5.94
N ASP A 316 17.32 -9.37 6.47
CA ASP A 316 16.13 -9.85 5.76
C ASP A 316 15.15 -8.69 5.49
N ILE A 317 15.03 -8.33 4.21
CA ILE A 317 14.15 -7.26 3.72
C ILE A 317 12.72 -7.79 3.45
N GLY A 318 12.48 -9.08 3.71
CA GLY A 318 11.19 -9.74 3.52
C GLY A 318 10.06 -9.22 4.43
N HIS A 319 8.85 -9.68 4.13
CA HIS A 319 7.70 -9.44 4.98
C HIS A 319 7.80 -10.29 6.25
N SER A 320 7.73 -9.64 7.40
CA SER A 320 7.84 -10.28 8.72
C SER A 320 6.47 -10.43 9.37
N VAL A 321 6.29 -11.51 10.13
CA VAL A 321 5.01 -11.82 10.78
C VAL A 321 5.25 -12.04 12.27
N LEU A 322 4.55 -11.28 13.10
CA LEU A 322 4.55 -11.44 14.55
C LEU A 322 3.30 -12.19 15.00
N PHE A 323 3.48 -13.35 15.62
CA PHE A 323 2.38 -14.08 16.28
C PHE A 323 2.35 -13.71 17.77
N LEU A 324 1.16 -13.34 18.28
CA LEU A 324 0.94 -12.88 19.67
C LEU A 324 0.09 -13.84 20.51
#